data_AF-A0A2K3KW25-F1
#
_entry.id   AF-A0A2K3KW25-F1
#
_cell.length_a   1.000
_cell.length_b   1.000
_cell.length_c   1.000
_cell.angle_alpha   90.00
_cell.angle_beta   90.00
_cell.angle_gamma   90.00
#
_symmetry.space_group_name_H-M   'P 1'
#
loop_
_entity.id
_entity.type
_entity.pdbx_description
1 polymer ?
#
loop_
_entity_poly.entity_id
_entity_poly.type
_entity_poly.pdbx_seq_one_letter_code
_entity_poly.pdbx_strand_id
1 'polypeptide(L)'
;ADNPAAAGPSTRPKRTKMEKDVSKTKRETTKILEAMMQQNNLLMHIMLEQQNYRNWLCDHVCPLLNIPHPPTNPPPHIPEFPQPENDPSSDASSPTVSP
;
A
#
# COMPACT_ATOMS: atom_id res chain seq x y z
N ALA A 1 36.28 -44.48 -0.68
CA ALA A 1 35.50 -44.48 -1.93
C ALA A 1 34.61 -43.24 -1.88
N ASP A 2 35.15 -42.12 -2.38
CA ASP A 2 34.42 -40.86 -2.52
C ASP A 2 33.66 -40.88 -3.84
N ASN A 3 32.38 -40.51 -3.81
CA ASN A 3 31.57 -40.34 -5.01
C ASN A 3 31.06 -38.89 -5.07
N PRO A 4 31.55 -38.04 -5.99
CA PRO A 4 31.15 -36.65 -6.07
C PRO A 4 29.95 -36.48 -7.02
N ALA A 5 29.00 -35.65 -6.57
CA ALA A 5 28.17 -34.74 -7.36
C ALA A 5 27.42 -35.28 -8.61
N ALA A 6 26.08 -35.30 -8.51
CA ALA A 6 25.22 -35.06 -9.67
C ALA A 6 24.00 -34.22 -9.25
N ALA A 7 24.23 -32.92 -9.02
CA ALA A 7 23.14 -31.94 -9.17
C ALA A 7 22.85 -31.84 -10.66
N GLY A 8 21.79 -32.52 -11.12
CA GLY A 8 21.36 -32.49 -12.51
C GLY A 8 21.05 -31.06 -13.00
N PRO A 9 21.18 -30.78 -14.30
CA PRO A 9 20.94 -29.45 -14.85
C PRO A 9 19.50 -29.02 -14.54
N SER A 10 19.34 -27.90 -13.82
CA SER A 10 18.05 -27.30 -13.54
C SER A 10 17.38 -26.90 -14.85
N THR A 11 16.35 -27.63 -15.27
CA THR A 11 15.59 -27.42 -16.52
C THR A 11 14.52 -26.32 -16.39
N ARG A 12 14.68 -25.35 -15.48
CA ARG A 12 13.69 -24.28 -15.34
C ARG A 12 13.61 -23.48 -16.66
N PRO A 13 12.44 -23.43 -17.34
CA PRO A 13 12.28 -22.65 -18.56
C PRO A 13 12.67 -21.19 -18.31
N LYS A 14 13.48 -20.62 -19.21
CA LYS A 14 13.83 -19.20 -19.14
C LYS A 14 12.56 -18.38 -19.32
N ARG A 15 12.24 -17.53 -18.34
CA ARG A 15 11.06 -16.67 -18.41
C ARG A 15 11.01 -15.89 -19.72
N THR A 16 9.84 -15.88 -20.36
CA THR A 16 9.63 -15.14 -21.60
C THR A 16 9.77 -13.63 -21.36
N LYS A 17 10.00 -12.86 -22.43
CA LYS A 17 10.06 -11.40 -22.35
C LYS A 17 8.76 -10.83 -21.75
N MET A 18 7.62 -11.37 -22.17
CA MET A 18 6.30 -11.01 -21.64
C MET A 18 6.19 -11.28 -20.13
N GLU A 19 6.61 -12.46 -19.65
CA GLU A 19 6.57 -12.77 -18.21
C GLU A 19 7.44 -11.82 -17.38
N LYS A 20 8.60 -11.42 -17.91
CA LYS A 20 9.47 -10.43 -17.25
C LYS A 20 8.81 -9.06 -17.20
N ASP A 21 8.16 -8.64 -18.28
CA ASP A 21 7.50 -7.34 -18.36
C ASP A 21 6.27 -7.29 -17.44
N VAL A 22 5.45 -8.34 -17.41
CA VAL A 22 4.34 -8.48 -16.46
C VAL A 22 4.84 -8.43 -15.01
N SER A 23 5.92 -9.16 -14.70
CA SER A 23 6.52 -9.15 -13.35
C SER A 23 7.02 -7.76 -12.95
N LYS A 24 7.59 -7.00 -13.89
CA LYS A 24 8.04 -5.63 -13.67
C LYS A 24 6.84 -4.71 -13.43
N THR A 25 5.82 -4.77 -14.28
CA THR A 25 4.60 -3.96 -14.11
C THR A 25 3.94 -4.24 -12.77
N LYS A 26 3.78 -5.51 -12.38
CA LYS A 26 3.23 -5.89 -11.06
C LYS A 26 4.00 -5.22 -9.93
N ARG A 27 5.33 -5.26 -9.96
CA ARG A 27 6.19 -4.63 -8.94
C ARG A 27 6.03 -3.12 -8.87
N GLU A 28 6.01 -2.44 -10.02
CA GLU A 28 5.84 -0.99 -10.04
C GLU A 28 4.44 -0.57 -9.58
N THR A 29 3.39 -1.32 -9.96
CA THR A 29 2.02 -1.09 -9.45
C THR A 29 1.96 -1.25 -7.93
N THR A 30 2.60 -2.27 -7.34
CA THR A 30 2.66 -2.44 -5.88
C THR A 30 3.28 -1.22 -5.19
N LYS A 31 4.40 -0.71 -5.71
CA LYS A 31 5.05 0.50 -5.15
C LYS A 31 4.14 1.73 -5.23
N ILE A 32 3.40 1.88 -6.33
CA ILE A 32 2.45 2.99 -6.49
C ILE A 32 1.34 2.90 -5.45
N LEU A 33 0.78 1.71 -5.22
CA LEU A 33 -0.25 1.50 -4.21
C LEU A 33 0.27 1.81 -2.79
N GLU A 34 1.49 1.37 -2.46
CA GLU A 34 2.14 1.70 -1.19
C GLU A 34 2.32 3.22 -1.02
N ALA A 35 2.77 3.91 -2.07
CA ALA A 35 2.93 5.36 -2.06
C ALA A 35 1.58 6.10 -1.90
N MET A 36 0.52 5.61 -2.54
CA MET A 36 -0.84 6.16 -2.38
C MET A 36 -1.36 5.97 -0.96
N MET A 37 -1.11 4.81 -0.34
CA MET A 37 -1.46 4.56 1.06
C MET A 37 -0.74 5.53 2.01
N GLN A 38 0.55 5.75 1.81
CA GLN A 38 1.32 6.74 2.57
C GLN A 38 0.78 8.17 2.38
N GLN A 39 0.44 8.54 1.15
CA GLN A 39 -0.13 9.86 0.84
C GLN A 39 -1.48 10.07 1.53
N ASN A 40 -2.35 9.05 1.54
CA ASN A 40 -3.63 9.12 2.24
C ASN A 40 -3.46 9.29 3.76
N ASN A 41 -2.50 8.59 4.37
CA ASN A 41 -2.18 8.77 5.78
C ASN A 41 -1.69 10.20 6.07
N LEU A 42 -0.81 10.74 5.23
CA LEU A 42 -0.34 12.11 5.37
C LEU A 42 -1.50 13.12 5.28
N LEU A 43 -2.40 12.93 4.32
CA LEU A 43 -3.58 13.78 4.18
C LEU A 43 -4.46 13.73 5.42
N MET A 44 -4.69 12.54 6.00
CA MET A 44 -5.44 12.36 7.24
C MET A 44 -4.79 13.11 8.41
N HIS A 45 -3.46 13.05 8.54
CA HIS A 45 -2.72 13.80 9.56
C HIS A 45 -2.89 15.31 9.40
N ILE A 46 -2.71 15.83 8.17
CA ILE A 46 -2.89 17.25 7.87
C ILE A 46 -4.31 17.70 8.24
N MET A 47 -5.32 16.91 7.88
CA MET A 47 -6.70 17.23 8.19
C MET A 47 -6.94 17.30 9.71
N LEU A 48 -6.39 16.38 10.49
CA LEU A 48 -6.49 16.41 11.95
C LEU A 48 -5.77 17.63 12.55
N GLU A 49 -4.59 17.96 12.05
CA GLU A 49 -3.84 19.16 12.48
C GLU A 49 -4.65 20.44 12.21
N GLN A 50 -5.26 20.56 11.03
CA GLN A 50 -6.12 21.70 10.70
C GLN A 50 -7.31 21.82 11.65
N GLN A 51 -7.90 20.69 12.07
CA GLN A 51 -8.97 20.70 13.06
C GLN A 51 -8.50 21.20 14.42
N ASN A 52 -7.30 20.79 14.85
CA ASN A 52 -6.70 21.29 16.09
C ASN A 52 -6.43 22.79 16.03
N TYR A 53 -5.87 23.30 14.93
CA TYR A 53 -5.65 24.75 14.75
C TYR A 53 -6.97 25.52 14.76
N ARG A 54 -7.99 25.02 14.04
CA ARG A 54 -9.31 25.63 14.02
C ARG A 54 -9.92 25.69 15.43
N ASN A 55 -9.85 24.61 16.19
CA ASN A 55 -10.36 24.57 17.57
C ASN A 55 -9.60 25.56 18.46
N TRP A 56 -8.28 25.58 18.39
CA TRP A 56 -7.48 26.51 19.18
C TRP A 56 -7.83 27.97 18.88
N LEU A 57 -7.99 28.33 17.60
CA LEU A 57 -8.43 29.67 17.18
C LEU A 57 -9.83 30.00 17.72
N CYS A 58 -10.78 29.07 17.63
CA CYS A 58 -12.12 29.26 18.17
C CYS A 58 -12.10 29.47 19.68
N ASP A 59 -11.29 28.70 20.42
CA ASP A 59 -11.32 28.70 21.89
C ASP A 59 -10.53 29.87 22.50
N HIS A 60 -9.48 30.35 21.81
CA HIS A 60 -8.56 31.34 22.38
C HIS A 60 -8.60 32.69 21.66
N VAL A 61 -8.71 32.69 20.33
CA VAL A 61 -8.62 33.93 19.53
C VAL A 61 -9.97 34.58 19.36
N CYS A 62 -11.01 33.82 19.03
CA CYS A 62 -12.36 34.37 18.83
C CYS A 62 -12.88 35.14 20.06
N PRO A 63 -12.77 34.64 21.31
CA PRO A 63 -13.22 35.37 22.50
C PRO A 63 -12.40 36.64 22.75
N LEU A 64 -11.08 36.59 22.51
CA LEU A 64 -10.18 37.72 22.72
C LEU A 64 -10.50 38.89 21.77
N LEU A 65 -10.91 38.58 20.54
CA LEU A 65 -11.23 39.58 19.51
C LEU A 65 -12.74 39.84 19.39
N ASN A 66 -13.57 39.21 20.23
CA ASN A 66 -15.02 39.28 20.20
C ASN A 66 -15.62 38.92 18.82
N ILE A 67 -15.02 37.92 18.15
CA ILE A 67 -15.43 37.41 16.83
C ILE A 67 -16.39 36.22 17.04
N PRO A 68 -17.51 36.12 16.31
CA PRO A 68 -18.39 34.97 16.40
C PRO A 68 -17.68 33.67 15.98
N HIS A 69 -17.96 32.58 16.68
CA HIS A 69 -17.36 31.29 16.37
C HIS A 69 -17.81 30.81 14.98
N PRO A 70 -16.89 30.30 14.14
CA PRO A 70 -17.26 29.75 12.84
C PRO A 70 -18.11 28.47 13.00
N PRO A 71 -18.99 28.16 12.02
CA PRO A 71 -19.80 26.93 12.03
C PRO A 71 -18.94 25.67 12.10
N THR A 72 -19.40 24.66 12.83
CA THR A 72 -18.70 23.37 12.96
C THR A 72 -18.36 22.79 11.58
N ASN A 73 -17.10 22.45 11.39
CA ASN A 73 -16.61 21.76 10.20
C ASN A 73 -16.10 20.37 10.62
N PRO A 74 -16.93 19.31 10.56
CA PRO A 74 -16.48 17.98 10.92
C PRO A 74 -15.46 17.46 9.88
N PRO A 75 -14.49 16.63 10.30
CA PRO A 75 -13.63 15.94 9.34
C PRO A 75 -14.49 15.09 8.38
N PRO A 76 -14.22 15.11 7.06
CA PRO A 76 -14.90 14.22 6.14
C PRO A 76 -14.53 12.76 6.42
N HIS A 77 -15.48 11.85 6.18
CA HIS A 77 -15.24 10.42 6.30
C HIS A 77 -14.27 9.93 5.22
N ILE A 78 -13.19 9.28 5.64
CA ILE A 78 -12.19 8.70 4.72
C ILE A 78 -12.39 7.19 4.70
N PRO A 79 -12.79 6.58 3.56
CA PRO A 79 -12.85 5.12 3.45
C PRO A 79 -11.45 4.52 3.57
N GLU A 80 -11.38 3.31 4.14
CA GLU A 80 -10.11 2.59 4.28
C GLU A 80 -9.52 2.26 2.89
N PHE A 81 -8.19 2.38 2.77
CA PHE A 81 -7.53 2.09 1.50
C PHE A 81 -7.60 0.59 1.20
N PRO A 82 -7.82 0.17 -0.06
CA PRO A 82 -7.89 -1.24 -0.41
C PRO A 82 -6.61 -1.97 0.01
N GLN A 83 -6.76 -3.07 0.77
CA GLN A 83 -5.64 -3.95 1.07
C GLN A 83 -5.49 -4.99 -0.05
N PRO A 84 -4.25 -5.34 -0.46
CA PRO A 84 -4.03 -6.43 -1.39
C PRO A 84 -4.61 -7.72 -0.83
N GLU A 85 -5.37 -8.43 -1.64
CA GLU A 85 -5.90 -9.73 -1.28
C GLU A 85 -4.72 -10.71 -1.23
N ASN A 86 -4.53 -11.39 -0.10
CA ASN A 86 -3.56 -12.48 0.00
C ASN A 86 -4.07 -13.63 -0.88
N ASP A 87 -3.74 -13.61 -2.16
CA ASP A 87 -4.04 -14.68 -3.08
C ASP A 87 -3.06 -15.84 -2.82
N PRO A 88 -3.48 -16.99 -2.26
CA PRO A 88 -2.59 -18.14 -2.07
C PRO A 88 -2.33 -18.89 -3.40
N SER A 89 -2.91 -18.43 -4.51
CA SER A 89 -2.96 -19.16 -5.78
C SER A 89 -1.81 -18.78 -6.73
N SER A 90 -0.57 -19.15 -6.40
CA SER A 90 0.52 -19.13 -7.40
C SER A 90 1.67 -20.13 -7.20
N ASP A 91 1.67 -20.98 -6.16
CA ASP A 91 2.83 -21.88 -5.91
C ASP A 91 2.51 -23.38 -5.83
N ALA A 92 1.32 -23.82 -6.27
CA ALA A 92 0.92 -25.24 -6.21
C ALA A 92 0.82 -25.95 -7.57
N SER A 93 1.36 -25.39 -8.66
CA SER A 93 1.54 -26.15 -9.90
C SER A 93 2.84 -26.98 -9.84
N SER A 94 2.87 -27.94 -8.93
CA SER A 94 3.81 -29.06 -9.03
C SER A 94 3.45 -29.87 -10.28
N PRO A 95 4.40 -30.21 -11.17
CA PRO A 95 4.08 -31.08 -12.29
C PRO A 95 3.82 -32.48 -11.73
N THR A 96 2.58 -32.96 -11.82
CA THR A 96 2.29 -34.37 -11.66
C THR A 96 2.91 -35.10 -12.84
N VAL A 97 4.03 -35.78 -12.60
CA VAL A 97 4.53 -36.79 -13.54
C VAL A 97 3.71 -38.06 -13.28
N SER A 98 2.80 -38.39 -14.19
CA SER A 98 2.10 -39.69 -14.18
C SER A 98 3.06 -40.81 -14.63
N PRO A 99 2.93 -42.03 -14.07
CA PRO A 99 3.79 -43.18 -14.37
C PRO A 99 3.61 -43.75 -15.78
#